data_AF-A0A238DTV9-F1
#
_entry.id   AF-A0A238DTV9-F1
#
_cell.length_a   1.000
_cell.length_b   1.000
_cell.length_c   1.000
_cell.angle_alpha   90.00
_cell.angle_beta   90.00
_cell.angle_gamma   90.00
#
_symmetry.space_group_name_H-M   'P 1'
#
loop_
_entity.id
_entity.type
_entity.pdbx_description
1 polymer ?
#
loop_
_entity_poly.entity_id
_entity_poly.type
_entity_poly.pdbx_seq_one_letter_code
_entity_poly.pdbx_strand_id
1 'polypeptide(L)'
;MASRYIPIDQFIEEAHAYQRRRRKARMLAIIKTIATRLLLILAGLAIISLGWWTFPSTAGAAELATPRAAPAASRWSLDISTVSYHLRQWARDSLNQDNPGLGLEYQATPTWGLAGGFYKNSYSRTSAYLLASYTPLHLALPARWSVSAGLAAGLVSGYTSAEAPARPLALAALLQVRNQHGWGFNLLGIPNAGQSAGFIGLQLVAPL
;
A
#
# COMPACT_ATOMS: atom_id res chain seq x y z
N MET A 1 37.49 -31.24 23.10
CA MET A 1 36.93 -31.09 21.75
C MET A 1 38.02 -31.45 20.76
N ALA A 2 37.88 -32.54 19.99
CA ALA A 2 38.91 -32.95 19.04
C ALA A 2 38.86 -32.03 17.80
N SER A 3 39.95 -31.30 17.55
CA SER A 3 40.15 -30.55 16.32
C SER A 3 40.20 -31.54 15.16
N ARG A 4 39.20 -31.51 14.26
CA ARG A 4 39.25 -32.29 13.02
C ARG A 4 40.27 -31.63 12.09
N TYR A 5 41.37 -32.33 11.83
CA TYR A 5 42.31 -31.92 10.80
C TYR A 5 41.64 -32.10 9.43
N ILE A 6 41.40 -30.99 8.73
CA ILE A 6 40.88 -30.99 7.35
C ILE A 6 42.07 -30.79 6.43
N PRO A 7 42.35 -31.70 5.47
CA PRO A 7 43.37 -31.51 4.47
C PRO A 7 43.16 -30.21 3.69
N ILE A 8 44.24 -29.53 3.31
CA ILE A 8 44.15 -28.21 2.69
C ILE A 8 43.33 -28.21 1.39
N ASP A 9 43.38 -29.29 0.62
CA ASP A 9 42.61 -29.44 -0.62
C ASP A 9 41.11 -29.52 -0.35
N GLN A 10 40.71 -30.24 0.71
CA GLN A 10 39.32 -30.32 1.14
C GLN A 10 38.82 -28.96 1.64
N PHE A 11 39.66 -28.20 2.36
CA PHE A 11 39.33 -26.85 2.79
C PHE A 11 39.12 -25.90 1.59
N ILE A 12 39.99 -25.97 0.57
CA ILE A 12 39.86 -25.17 -0.66
C ILE A 12 38.57 -25.53 -1.41
N GLU A 13 38.24 -26.82 -1.53
CA GLU A 13 37.02 -27.28 -2.19
C GLU A 13 35.76 -26.79 -1.46
N GLU A 14 35.72 -26.91 -0.13
CA GLU A 14 34.63 -26.41 0.70
C GLU A 14 34.49 -24.89 0.60
N ALA A 15 35.62 -24.14 0.58
CA ALA A 15 35.62 -22.70 0.40
C ALA A 15 35.06 -22.30 -0.98
N HIS A 16 35.44 -23.00 -2.04
CA HIS A 16 34.89 -22.78 -3.39
C HIS A 16 33.41 -23.13 -3.46
N ALA A 17 32.98 -24.24 -2.86
CA ALA A 17 31.58 -24.62 -2.78
C ALA A 17 30.74 -23.57 -2.02
N TYR A 18 31.26 -23.06 -0.89
CA TYR A 18 30.65 -21.99 -0.12
C TYR A 18 30.54 -20.70 -0.93
N GLN A 19 31.61 -20.28 -1.62
CA GLN A 19 31.57 -19.11 -2.50
C GLN A 19 30.55 -19.25 -3.63
N ARG A 20 30.46 -20.43 -4.27
CA ARG A 20 29.44 -20.72 -5.30
C ARG A 20 28.03 -20.61 -4.74
N ARG A 21 27.76 -21.20 -3.57
CA ARG A 21 26.46 -21.11 -2.89
C ARG A 21 26.10 -19.66 -2.55
N ARG A 22 27.04 -18.90 -2.00
CA ARG A 22 26.85 -17.48 -1.66
C ARG A 22 26.58 -16.62 -2.90
N ARG A 23 27.30 -16.83 -4.00
CA ARG A 23 27.04 -16.14 -5.28
C ARG A 23 25.65 -16.47 -5.82
N LYS A 24 25.25 -17.75 -5.84
CA LYS A 24 23.90 -18.15 -6.25
C LYS A 24 22.81 -17.51 -5.38
N ALA A 25 22.97 -17.52 -4.06
CA ALA A 25 22.01 -16.91 -3.14
C ALA A 25 21.89 -15.40 -3.35
N ARG A 26 23.02 -14.69 -3.53
CA ARG A 26 23.04 -13.25 -3.83
C ARG A 26 22.35 -12.95 -5.16
N MET A 27 22.63 -13.74 -6.19
CA MET A 27 22.02 -13.59 -7.52
C MET A 27 20.50 -13.80 -7.45
N LEU A 28 20.03 -14.84 -6.75
CA LEU A 28 18.59 -15.07 -6.54
C LEU A 28 17.92 -13.93 -5.78
N ALA A 29 18.58 -13.36 -4.76
CA ALA A 29 18.05 -12.21 -4.03
C ALA A 29 17.93 -10.97 -4.94
N ILE A 30 18.93 -10.73 -5.79
CA ILE A 30 18.90 -9.64 -6.79
C ILE A 30 17.76 -9.87 -7.78
N ILE A 31 17.65 -11.07 -8.38
CA ILE A 31 16.59 -11.42 -9.32
C ILE A 31 15.21 -11.23 -8.69
N LYS A 32 14.98 -11.73 -7.47
CA LYS A 32 13.72 -11.54 -6.74
C LYS A 32 13.41 -10.05 -6.53
N THR A 33 14.40 -9.26 -6.13
CA THR A 33 14.23 -7.82 -5.92
C THR A 33 13.85 -7.11 -7.21
N ILE A 34 14.53 -7.42 -8.32
CA ILE A 34 14.24 -6.85 -9.64
C ILE A 34 12.83 -7.27 -10.08
N ALA A 35 12.49 -8.55 -9.98
CA ALA A 35 11.18 -9.06 -10.38
C ALA A 35 10.04 -8.42 -9.57
N THR A 36 10.19 -8.27 -8.24
CA THR A 36 9.20 -7.58 -7.40
C THR A 36 9.04 -6.12 -7.81
N ARG A 37 10.14 -5.40 -8.06
CA ARG A 37 10.08 -4.00 -8.50
C ARG A 37 9.41 -3.87 -9.87
N LEU A 38 9.78 -4.72 -10.82
CA LEU A 38 9.15 -4.75 -12.14
C LEU A 38 7.66 -5.04 -12.04
N LEU A 39 7.25 -6.01 -11.21
CA LEU A 39 5.83 -6.33 -11.02
C LEU A 39 5.06 -5.15 -10.42
N LEU A 40 5.64 -4.42 -9.48
CA LEU A 40 5.03 -3.20 -8.92
C LEU A 40 4.97 -2.06 -9.92
N ILE A 41 6.02 -1.86 -10.73
CA ILE A 41 6.01 -0.87 -11.81
C ILE A 41 4.94 -1.23 -12.83
N LEU A 42 4.84 -2.49 -13.24
CA LEU A 42 3.82 -2.97 -14.17
C LEU A 42 2.42 -2.85 -13.57
N ALA A 43 2.23 -3.14 -12.28
CA ALA A 43 0.95 -2.93 -11.60
C ALA A 43 0.59 -1.44 -11.55
N GLY A 44 1.54 -0.57 -11.23
CA GLY A 44 1.36 0.89 -11.26
C GLY A 44 1.03 1.40 -12.66
N LEU A 45 1.75 0.94 -13.68
CA LEU A 45 1.48 1.27 -15.09
C LEU A 45 0.14 0.71 -15.56
N ALA A 46 -0.26 -0.48 -15.13
CA ALA A 46 -1.56 -1.05 -15.43
C ALA A 46 -2.67 -0.20 -14.80
N ILE A 47 -2.52 0.22 -13.54
CA ILE A 47 -3.45 1.13 -12.85
C ILE A 47 -3.50 2.47 -13.59
N ILE A 48 -2.36 3.06 -13.97
CA ILE A 48 -2.32 4.33 -14.72
C ILE A 48 -2.94 4.17 -16.10
N SER A 49 -2.69 3.06 -16.80
CA SER A 49 -3.23 2.80 -18.14
C SER A 49 -4.73 2.55 -18.09
N LEU A 50 -5.19 1.69 -17.17
CA LEU A 50 -6.62 1.53 -16.88
C LEU A 50 -7.25 2.86 -16.48
N GLY A 51 -6.54 3.65 -15.67
CA GLY A 51 -6.90 5.02 -15.35
C GLY A 51 -7.05 5.87 -16.60
N TRP A 52 -6.07 5.90 -17.51
CA TRP A 52 -6.14 6.68 -18.75
C TRP A 52 -7.32 6.28 -19.65
N TRP A 53 -7.67 4.99 -19.70
CA TRP A 53 -8.78 4.48 -20.49
C TRP A 53 -10.16 4.63 -19.82
N THR A 54 -10.21 4.70 -18.48
CA THR A 54 -11.46 4.75 -17.70
C THR A 54 -11.69 6.07 -16.96
N PHE A 55 -10.68 6.93 -16.86
CA PHE A 55 -10.85 8.31 -16.45
C PHE A 55 -11.70 8.97 -17.52
N PRO A 56 -12.85 9.54 -17.16
CA PRO A 56 -13.64 10.27 -18.12
C PRO A 56 -12.74 11.38 -18.67
N SER A 57 -12.62 11.45 -19.99
CA SER A 57 -12.28 12.71 -20.63
C SER A 57 -13.26 13.76 -20.12
N THR A 58 -12.87 15.03 -20.12
CA THR A 58 -13.74 16.13 -19.69
C THR A 58 -15.13 16.13 -20.37
N ALA A 59 -15.27 15.45 -21.50
CA ALA A 59 -16.53 15.20 -22.19
C ALA A 59 -17.48 14.20 -21.48
N GLY A 60 -16.97 13.13 -20.84
CA GLY A 60 -17.82 12.14 -20.14
C GLY A 60 -18.30 12.57 -18.74
N ALA A 61 -17.67 13.60 -18.16
CA ALA A 61 -18.07 14.16 -16.87
C ALA A 61 -19.39 14.94 -16.93
N ALA A 62 -19.78 15.42 -18.12
CA ALA A 62 -21.01 16.21 -18.32
C ALA A 62 -22.27 15.34 -18.43
N GLU A 63 -22.15 14.06 -18.78
CA GLU A 63 -23.29 13.19 -19.10
C GLU A 63 -23.91 12.49 -17.87
N LEU A 64 -23.20 12.46 -16.73
CA LEU A 64 -23.71 11.89 -15.47
C LEU A 64 -24.53 12.89 -14.63
N ALA A 65 -24.78 14.09 -15.17
CA ALA A 65 -25.61 15.11 -14.54
C ALA A 65 -27.11 14.88 -14.82
N THR A 66 -27.67 13.75 -14.35
CA THR A 66 -29.12 13.64 -14.14
C THR A 66 -29.41 13.67 -12.64
N PRO A 67 -30.11 14.71 -12.13
CA PRO A 67 -30.15 14.99 -10.70
C PRO A 67 -31.24 14.17 -10.01
N ARG A 68 -30.88 13.51 -8.89
CA ARG A 68 -31.85 13.16 -7.85
C ARG A 68 -31.30 13.47 -6.46
N ALA A 69 -31.58 14.71 -6.05
CA ALA A 69 -31.81 15.21 -4.69
C ALA A 69 -31.10 14.48 -3.52
N ALA A 70 -29.79 14.72 -3.40
CA ALA A 70 -29.08 14.90 -2.15
C ALA A 70 -27.98 15.95 -2.43
N PRO A 71 -27.58 16.82 -1.48
CA PRO A 71 -26.39 17.62 -1.69
C PRO A 71 -25.25 16.66 -2.05
N ALA A 72 -24.64 16.85 -3.22
CA ALA A 72 -23.54 16.02 -3.64
C ALA A 72 -22.48 16.09 -2.54
N ALA A 73 -22.20 14.96 -1.88
CA ALA A 73 -21.16 14.89 -0.87
C ALA A 73 -19.89 15.51 -1.45
N SER A 74 -19.20 16.33 -0.66
CA SER A 74 -17.98 16.99 -1.09
C SER A 74 -17.03 15.98 -1.71
N ARG A 75 -16.45 16.35 -2.86
CA ARG A 75 -15.39 15.53 -3.48
C ARG A 75 -14.13 15.52 -2.63
N TRP A 76 -14.00 16.46 -1.70
CA TRP A 76 -12.91 16.55 -0.77
C TRP A 76 -13.30 15.98 0.59
N SER A 77 -12.38 15.26 1.20
CA SER A 77 -12.54 14.78 2.56
C SER A 77 -11.20 14.86 3.30
N LEU A 78 -11.29 15.02 4.61
CA LEU A 78 -10.17 14.85 5.51
C LEU A 78 -9.96 13.36 5.78
N ASP A 79 -8.72 12.91 5.66
CA ASP A 79 -8.25 11.57 6.03
C ASP A 79 -7.45 11.68 7.34
N ILE A 80 -7.91 11.01 8.38
CA ILE A 80 -7.26 10.97 9.69
C ILE A 80 -6.74 9.55 9.91
N SER A 81 -5.44 9.34 9.72
CA SER A 81 -4.80 8.06 10.05
C SER A 81 -4.71 7.90 11.56
N THR A 82 -5.02 6.70 12.07
CA THR A 82 -5.19 6.45 13.51
C THR A 82 -4.26 5.37 14.03
N VAL A 83 -4.58 4.11 13.68
CA VAL A 83 -3.85 2.92 14.12
C VAL A 83 -3.61 1.98 12.93
N SER A 84 -2.62 1.11 13.10
CA SER A 84 -2.42 -0.07 12.26
C SER A 84 -2.13 -1.31 13.08
N TYR A 85 -2.55 -2.46 12.57
CA TYR A 85 -2.27 -3.76 13.15
C TYR A 85 -1.37 -4.58 12.23
N HIS A 86 -0.15 -4.91 12.68
CA HIS A 86 0.77 -5.72 11.88
C HIS A 86 0.35 -7.18 11.85
N LEU A 87 0.53 -7.82 10.69
CA LEU A 87 0.11 -9.21 10.47
C LEU A 87 1.07 -10.23 11.09
N ARG A 88 2.34 -9.84 11.35
CA ARG A 88 3.34 -10.70 12.01
C ARG A 88 3.49 -10.36 13.49
N GLN A 89 3.65 -11.38 14.32
CA GLN A 89 3.79 -11.23 15.77
C GLN A 89 4.98 -10.33 16.14
N TRP A 90 6.19 -10.63 15.64
CA TRP A 90 7.38 -9.84 15.95
C TRP A 90 7.21 -8.34 15.64
N ALA A 91 6.45 -8.02 14.60
CA ALA A 91 6.20 -6.64 14.20
C ALA A 91 5.22 -5.96 15.15
N ARG A 92 4.20 -6.66 15.65
CA ARG A 92 3.32 -6.13 16.70
C ARG A 92 4.06 -5.85 18.00
N ASP A 93 5.08 -6.65 18.30
CA ASP A 93 5.86 -6.54 19.54
C ASP A 93 6.94 -5.46 19.47
N SER A 94 7.38 -5.04 18.28
CA SER A 94 8.56 -4.18 18.10
C SER A 94 8.34 -2.94 17.24
N LEU A 95 7.25 -2.89 16.45
CA LEU A 95 6.93 -1.76 15.59
C LEU A 95 5.77 -0.97 16.17
N ASN A 96 5.77 0.32 15.84
CA ASN A 96 4.75 1.27 16.22
C ASN A 96 3.42 0.93 15.53
N GLN A 97 2.37 0.72 16.33
CA GLN A 97 0.99 0.45 15.86
C GLN A 97 0.11 1.70 15.86
N ASP A 98 0.55 2.79 16.49
CA ASP A 98 -0.14 4.08 16.44
C ASP A 98 0.38 4.88 15.24
N ASN A 99 -0.45 5.11 14.22
CA ASN A 99 -0.04 5.80 13.00
C ASN A 99 -0.76 7.15 12.81
N PRO A 100 -0.78 8.04 13.83
CA PRO A 100 -1.49 9.30 13.74
C PRO A 100 -1.02 10.08 12.53
N GLY A 101 -1.98 10.60 11.77
CA GLY A 101 -1.72 11.30 10.54
C GLY A 101 -2.92 12.11 10.07
N LEU A 102 -2.64 13.01 9.13
CA LEU A 102 -3.62 13.88 8.51
C LEU A 102 -3.35 13.97 7.02
N GLY A 103 -4.39 13.86 6.23
CA GLY A 103 -4.35 13.97 4.78
C GLY A 103 -5.65 14.47 4.19
N LEU A 104 -5.64 14.58 2.87
CA LEU A 104 -6.80 14.93 2.06
C LEU A 104 -7.08 13.80 1.08
N GLU A 105 -8.35 13.47 0.94
CA GLU A 105 -8.90 12.61 -0.09
C GLU A 105 -9.65 13.46 -1.11
N TYR A 106 -9.46 13.15 -2.39
CA TYR A 106 -10.20 13.70 -3.51
C TYR A 106 -10.85 12.58 -4.33
N GLN A 107 -12.18 12.56 -4.40
CA GLN A 107 -12.93 11.62 -5.22
C GLN A 107 -13.15 12.21 -6.62
N ALA A 108 -12.40 11.70 -7.61
CA ALA A 108 -12.46 12.18 -8.99
C ALA A 108 -13.69 11.63 -9.74
N THR A 109 -14.00 10.34 -9.57
CA THR A 109 -15.17 9.64 -10.13
C THR A 109 -15.73 8.70 -9.07
N PRO A 110 -16.86 8.00 -9.25
CA PRO A 110 -17.31 6.99 -8.28
C PRO A 110 -16.29 5.89 -7.97
N THR A 111 -15.38 5.58 -8.90
CA THR A 111 -14.40 4.49 -8.79
C THR A 111 -12.96 4.97 -8.58
N TRP A 112 -12.64 6.23 -8.89
CA TRP A 112 -11.29 6.78 -8.82
C TRP A 112 -11.15 7.89 -7.79
N GLY A 113 -10.08 7.82 -7.01
CA GLY A 113 -9.73 8.83 -6.02
C GLY A 113 -8.23 9.04 -5.90
N LEU A 114 -7.85 10.12 -5.23
CA LEU A 114 -6.48 10.46 -4.85
C LEU A 114 -6.46 10.75 -3.35
N ALA A 115 -5.39 10.37 -2.66
CA ALA A 115 -5.18 10.70 -1.26
C ALA A 115 -3.73 11.11 -1.03
N GLY A 116 -3.51 12.12 -0.20
CA GLY A 116 -2.16 12.56 0.16
C GLY A 116 -2.11 13.24 1.50
N GLY A 117 -1.01 13.07 2.22
CA GLY A 117 -0.88 13.58 3.57
C GLY A 117 0.38 13.13 4.29
N PHE A 118 0.35 13.24 5.61
CA PHE A 118 1.44 12.86 6.51
C PHE A 118 0.95 11.94 7.62
N TYR A 119 1.79 11.00 8.04
CA TYR A 119 1.48 10.07 9.14
C TYR A 119 2.75 9.63 9.85
N LYS A 120 2.60 9.12 11.07
CA LYS A 120 3.69 8.44 11.78
C LYS A 120 3.76 6.96 11.35
N ASN A 121 4.89 6.53 10.81
CA ASN A 121 5.05 5.18 10.28
C ASN A 121 5.40 4.13 11.35
N SER A 122 5.52 2.85 10.94
CA SER A 122 5.82 1.72 11.84
C SER A 122 7.16 1.82 12.57
N TYR A 123 8.06 2.70 12.12
CA TYR A 123 9.34 3.00 12.75
C TYR A 123 9.33 4.34 13.47
N SER A 124 8.13 4.83 13.82
CA SER A 124 7.91 6.08 14.55
C SER A 124 8.42 7.35 13.85
N ARG A 125 8.59 7.32 12.53
CA ARG A 125 9.04 8.48 11.74
C ARG A 125 7.85 9.15 11.04
N THR A 126 7.87 10.47 10.95
CA THR A 126 6.93 11.22 10.09
C THR A 126 7.21 10.89 8.63
N SER A 127 6.20 10.40 7.95
CA SER A 127 6.20 9.99 6.55
C SER A 127 5.15 10.76 5.78
N ALA A 128 5.41 11.02 4.51
CA ALA A 128 4.45 11.55 3.55
C ALA A 128 3.95 10.42 2.65
N TYR A 129 2.73 10.56 2.14
CA TYR A 129 2.17 9.65 1.14
C TYR A 129 1.42 10.41 0.04
N LEU A 130 1.36 9.78 -1.13
CA LEU A 130 0.49 10.15 -2.23
C LEU A 130 0.02 8.86 -2.90
N LEU A 131 -1.28 8.60 -2.89
CA LEU A 131 -1.90 7.37 -3.37
C LEU A 131 -3.01 7.70 -4.37
N ALA A 132 -3.10 6.90 -5.43
CA ALA A 132 -4.30 6.80 -6.25
C ALA A 132 -5.08 5.56 -5.83
N SER A 133 -6.40 5.68 -5.75
CA SER A 133 -7.31 4.59 -5.43
C SER A 133 -8.20 4.25 -6.61
N TYR A 134 -8.39 2.95 -6.84
CA TYR A 134 -9.37 2.40 -7.78
C TYR A 134 -10.26 1.40 -7.04
N THR A 135 -11.53 1.73 -6.87
CA THR A 135 -12.53 0.92 -6.15
C THR A 135 -13.69 0.57 -7.08
N PRO A 136 -13.57 -0.46 -7.93
CA PRO A 136 -14.61 -0.82 -8.89
C PRO A 136 -15.80 -1.55 -8.25
N LEU A 137 -15.61 -2.13 -7.06
CA LEU A 137 -16.65 -2.88 -6.37
C LEU A 137 -17.42 -1.94 -5.46
N HIS A 138 -18.74 -1.85 -5.65
CA HIS A 138 -19.62 -1.02 -4.84
C HIS A 138 -20.80 -1.82 -4.33
N LEU A 139 -21.09 -1.71 -3.04
CA LEU A 139 -22.24 -2.32 -2.39
C LEU A 139 -22.97 -1.26 -1.57
N ALA A 140 -24.26 -1.07 -1.85
CA ALA A 140 -25.14 -0.31 -0.97
C ALA A 140 -25.50 -1.16 0.25
N LEU A 141 -25.41 -0.57 1.43
CA LEU A 141 -25.79 -1.18 2.69
C LEU A 141 -27.09 -0.55 3.24
N PRO A 142 -27.77 -1.21 4.19
CA PRO A 142 -28.87 -0.60 4.93
C PRO A 142 -28.47 0.71 5.62
N ALA A 143 -29.47 1.50 6.03
CA ALA A 143 -29.26 2.77 6.73
C ALA A 143 -28.38 3.79 5.96
N ARG A 144 -28.40 3.72 4.61
CA ARG A 144 -27.73 4.67 3.72
C ARG A 144 -26.20 4.68 3.87
N TRP A 145 -25.66 3.52 4.15
CA TRP A 145 -24.23 3.25 4.09
C TRP A 145 -23.85 2.66 2.73
N SER A 146 -22.60 2.81 2.36
CA SER A 146 -22.02 2.16 1.20
C SER A 146 -20.64 1.60 1.55
N VAL A 147 -20.28 0.53 0.86
CA VAL A 147 -18.96 -0.08 0.90
C VAL A 147 -18.40 -0.07 -0.52
N SER A 148 -17.16 0.39 -0.64
CA SER A 148 -16.41 0.32 -1.88
C SER A 148 -15.10 -0.43 -1.66
N ALA A 149 -14.71 -1.30 -2.58
CA ALA A 149 -13.51 -2.12 -2.45
C ALA A 149 -12.66 -2.10 -3.72
N GLY A 150 -11.34 -2.17 -3.53
CA GLY A 150 -10.38 -2.21 -4.63
C GLY A 150 -8.94 -2.07 -4.15
N LEU A 151 -8.16 -1.24 -4.84
CA LEU A 151 -6.72 -1.08 -4.60
C LEU A 151 -6.35 0.39 -4.43
N ALA A 152 -5.31 0.64 -3.64
CA ALA A 152 -4.59 1.90 -3.59
C ALA A 152 -3.12 1.68 -3.94
N ALA A 153 -2.54 2.54 -4.77
CA ALA A 153 -1.14 2.46 -5.14
C ALA A 153 -0.53 3.86 -5.25
N GLY A 154 0.76 3.98 -4.94
CA GLY A 154 1.46 5.25 -5.08
C GLY A 154 2.78 5.29 -4.33
N LEU A 155 3.07 6.44 -3.72
CA LEU A 155 4.35 6.75 -3.13
C LEU A 155 4.23 6.94 -1.61
N VAL A 156 5.22 6.43 -0.88
CA VAL A 156 5.40 6.64 0.56
C VAL A 156 6.87 6.97 0.87
N SER A 157 7.09 7.86 1.82
CA SER A 157 8.43 8.25 2.28
C SER A 157 8.76 7.65 3.66
N GLY A 158 9.98 7.88 4.15
CA GLY A 158 10.36 7.55 5.52
C GLY A 158 10.70 6.08 5.79
N TYR A 159 10.94 5.27 4.75
CA TYR A 159 11.43 3.89 4.88
C TYR A 159 12.81 3.71 4.23
N THR A 160 13.61 2.80 4.77
CA THR A 160 14.85 2.27 4.17
C THR A 160 14.57 1.01 3.37
N SER A 161 15.54 0.55 2.56
CA SER A 161 15.35 -0.63 1.70
C SER A 161 15.34 -1.93 2.48
N ALA A 162 15.86 -1.93 3.71
CA ALA A 162 15.78 -3.06 4.62
C ALA A 162 14.38 -3.21 5.22
N GLU A 163 13.70 -2.09 5.45
CA GLU A 163 12.39 -2.02 6.09
C GLU A 163 11.24 -2.22 5.09
N ALA A 164 11.32 -1.58 3.92
CA ALA A 164 10.36 -1.68 2.84
C ALA A 164 11.09 -1.80 1.49
N PRO A 165 11.33 -3.02 0.98
CA PRO A 165 12.10 -3.24 -0.24
C PRO A 165 11.52 -2.58 -1.51
N ALA A 166 10.20 -2.39 -1.50
CA ALA A 166 9.42 -1.79 -2.58
C ALA A 166 9.47 -0.25 -2.60
N ARG A 167 10.05 0.39 -1.57
CA ARG A 167 10.05 1.86 -1.47
C ARG A 167 10.62 2.55 -2.73
N PRO A 168 10.13 3.75 -3.06
CA PRO A 168 9.04 4.47 -2.39
C PRO A 168 7.65 3.95 -2.77
N LEU A 169 7.53 2.87 -3.55
CA LEU A 169 6.24 2.36 -4.01
C LEU A 169 5.47 1.67 -2.89
N ALA A 170 4.17 1.93 -2.84
CA ALA A 170 3.20 1.25 -1.99
C ALA A 170 2.05 0.70 -2.83
N LEU A 171 1.53 -0.46 -2.41
CA LEU A 171 0.32 -1.09 -2.94
C LEU A 171 -0.46 -1.67 -1.76
N ALA A 172 -1.74 -1.33 -1.67
CA ALA A 172 -2.64 -1.78 -0.62
C ALA A 172 -3.97 -2.26 -1.23
N ALA A 173 -4.56 -3.28 -0.62
CA ALA A 173 -6.00 -3.51 -0.74
C ALA A 173 -6.73 -2.39 0.01
N LEU A 174 -7.81 -1.87 -0.56
CA LEU A 174 -8.57 -0.77 -0.01
C LEU A 174 -10.03 -1.17 0.18
N LEU A 175 -10.55 -0.91 1.37
CA LEU A 175 -11.98 -0.93 1.68
C LEU A 175 -12.38 0.44 2.20
N GLN A 176 -13.39 1.05 1.62
CA GLN A 176 -13.96 2.31 2.04
C GLN A 176 -15.39 2.07 2.50
N VAL A 177 -15.72 2.60 3.68
CA VAL A 177 -17.09 2.59 4.20
C VAL A 177 -17.51 4.03 4.41
N ARG A 178 -18.66 4.42 3.85
CA ARG A 178 -19.16 5.81 3.90
C ARG A 178 -20.66 5.83 4.16
N ASN A 179 -21.15 6.86 4.84
CA ASN A 179 -22.57 7.19 4.88
C ASN A 179 -22.94 8.19 3.76
N GLN A 180 -24.23 8.49 3.60
CA GLN A 180 -24.72 9.45 2.59
C GLN A 180 -24.13 10.87 2.69
N HIS A 181 -23.55 11.25 3.83
CA HIS A 181 -22.96 12.56 4.06
C HIS A 181 -21.44 12.56 3.82
N GLY A 182 -20.83 11.42 3.49
CA GLY A 182 -19.39 11.30 3.26
C GLY A 182 -18.55 10.98 4.51
N TRP A 183 -19.17 10.82 5.68
CA TRP A 183 -18.45 10.36 6.88
C TRP A 183 -18.20 8.86 6.80
N GLY A 184 -17.06 8.41 7.32
CA GLY A 184 -16.80 6.98 7.45
C GLY A 184 -15.35 6.65 7.77
N PHE A 185 -14.86 5.55 7.21
CA PHE A 185 -13.49 5.08 7.44
C PHE A 185 -12.95 4.30 6.23
N ASN A 186 -11.62 4.21 6.15
CA ASN A 186 -10.91 3.32 5.24
C ASN A 186 -10.16 2.25 6.01
N LEU A 187 -10.07 1.07 5.40
CA LEU A 187 -9.12 0.03 5.78
C LEU A 187 -8.14 -0.18 4.64
N LEU A 188 -6.85 -0.03 4.93
CA LEU A 188 -5.77 -0.31 3.99
C LEU A 188 -5.06 -1.60 4.42
N GLY A 189 -5.13 -2.63 3.59
CA GLY A 189 -4.45 -3.90 3.79
C GLY A 189 -3.18 -4.00 2.96
N ILE A 190 -2.01 -3.96 3.60
CA ILE A 190 -0.73 -4.23 2.96
C ILE A 190 -0.31 -5.67 3.29
N PRO A 191 -0.08 -6.53 2.28
CA PRO A 191 0.29 -7.92 2.53
C PRO A 191 1.74 -8.04 3.01
N ASN A 192 2.04 -9.18 3.64
CA ASN A 192 3.42 -9.57 3.94
C ASN A 192 4.21 -9.78 2.63
N ALA A 193 5.42 -9.21 2.55
CA ALA A 193 6.30 -9.38 1.40
C ALA A 193 7.74 -9.67 1.84
N GLY A 194 8.21 -10.90 1.61
CA GLY A 194 9.55 -11.33 2.04
C GLY A 194 9.70 -11.25 3.57
N GLN A 195 10.61 -10.41 4.04
CA GLN A 195 10.81 -10.13 5.47
C GLN A 195 9.98 -8.95 5.99
N SER A 196 9.31 -8.19 5.11
CA SER A 196 8.43 -7.09 5.52
C SER A 196 7.18 -7.62 6.22
N ALA A 197 6.79 -6.94 7.29
CA ALA A 197 5.53 -7.15 7.97
C ALA A 197 4.45 -6.26 7.36
N GLY A 198 3.51 -6.89 6.66
CA GLY A 198 2.27 -6.24 6.24
C GLY A 198 1.43 -5.82 7.43
N PHE A 199 0.43 -4.98 7.19
CA PHE A 199 -0.45 -4.45 8.23
C PHE A 199 -1.85 -4.13 7.67
N ILE A 200 -2.81 -3.96 8.57
CA ILE A 200 -4.11 -3.35 8.29
C ILE A 200 -4.13 -1.98 8.97
N GLY A 201 -4.27 -0.91 8.20
CA GLY A 201 -4.36 0.47 8.71
C GLY A 201 -5.80 0.96 8.72
N LEU A 202 -6.17 1.73 9.75
CA LEU A 202 -7.46 2.39 9.88
C LEU A 202 -7.31 3.91 9.69
N GLN A 203 -8.16 4.45 8.83
CA GLN A 203 -8.30 5.88 8.60
C GLN A 203 -9.75 6.31 8.86
N LEU A 204 -9.96 7.41 9.57
CA LEU A 204 -11.26 8.04 9.70
C LEU A 204 -11.42 9.12 8.64
N VAL A 205 -12.63 9.26 8.11
CA VAL A 205 -12.90 10.16 7.00
C VAL A 205 -14.05 11.09 7.32
N ALA A 206 -13.82 12.39 7.10
CA ALA A 206 -14.78 13.45 7.31
C ALA A 206 -14.91 14.30 6.02
N PRO A 207 -16.12 14.58 5.53
CA PRO A 207 -16.32 15.45 4.37
C PRO A 207 -15.88 16.90 4.70
N LEU A 208 -15.35 17.61 3.70
CA LEU A 208 -15.00 19.04 3.79
C LEU A 208 -16.04 19.95 3.14
#